data_AF-A0A2V9FY83-F1
#
_entry.id   AF-A0A2V9FY83-F1
#
_cell.length_a   1.000
_cell.length_b   1.000
_cell.length_c   1.000
_cell.angle_alpha   90.00
_cell.angle_beta   90.00
_cell.angle_gamma   90.00
#
_symmetry.space_group_name_H-M   'P 1'
#
loop_
_entity.id
_entity.type
_entity.pdbx_description
1 polymer ?
#
loop_
_entity_poly.entity_id
_entity_poly.type
_entity_poly.pdbx_seq_one_letter_code
_entity_poly.pdbx_strand_id
1 'polypeptide(L)'
;MRAHAKLFLASSNAGKLAEYRMLAAACAPSVVIDLALLPGFDALPAFEENAPTFAENAAGKALHYSRHRDGLVFADDSGLVVPALGGAPGVHSARYAGLQATNSQRIEKLLDEMRGKTGPERAAYFVCAIALAERGRAMAIVTGRVDGEILEAPRGSGGFGYDPVFYFPALEKTFAELPTAQPSGEGSPEIARGSFLHAIVLALMATKSKKNPSKKKKKPAPHRSKTARITKSAKPAHATGTDPKRVAAILAKLDEAYGNATCELRHENAFQLLISTILSAQCTDVRVNLVAETLYKKYPDPKAFAYATPGELEQDIRPTGFFRNKTRSVMGASKAIIEQFGGQVPRTMEEILTLPGVARKTANVVLGTAYGIASGVVVDTHVLRLSNRLDLSRNEDAKKVEQDLMNIIPHEKWIQFSHQLIWHGRRICHARKPKCIECNMESLCYAKDKTI
;
A
#
# COMPACT_ATOMS: atom_id res chain seq x y z
N MET A 1 -16.55 -27.55 -3.44
CA MET A 1 -16.59 -26.88 -4.76
C MET A 1 -15.38 -25.97 -4.86
N ARG A 2 -14.41 -26.24 -5.76
CA ARG A 2 -13.28 -25.31 -5.98
C ARG A 2 -13.83 -24.01 -6.57
N ALA A 3 -13.46 -22.85 -6.02
CA ALA A 3 -13.93 -21.59 -6.55
C ALA A 3 -13.34 -21.39 -7.96
N HIS A 4 -14.19 -21.22 -8.97
CA HIS A 4 -13.79 -20.97 -10.35
C HIS A 4 -13.86 -19.46 -10.62
N ALA A 5 -12.75 -18.81 -10.93
CA ALA A 5 -12.72 -17.39 -11.30
C ALA A 5 -12.04 -17.24 -12.66
N LYS A 6 -12.75 -16.62 -13.62
CA LYS A 6 -12.17 -16.27 -14.92
C LYS A 6 -11.63 -14.84 -14.86
N LEU A 7 -10.36 -14.67 -15.19
CA LEU A 7 -9.70 -13.36 -15.27
C LEU A 7 -9.17 -13.14 -16.68
N PHE A 8 -9.34 -11.92 -17.17
CA PHE A 8 -8.82 -11.49 -18.45
C PHE A 8 -7.56 -10.66 -18.28
N LEU A 9 -6.47 -11.06 -18.92
CA LEU A 9 -5.24 -10.27 -18.99
C LEU A 9 -5.45 -9.15 -20.02
N ALA A 10 -5.20 -7.91 -19.60
CA ALA A 10 -5.18 -6.73 -20.47
C ALA A 10 -3.91 -6.70 -21.35
N SER A 11 -3.77 -7.70 -22.21
CA SER A 11 -2.68 -7.82 -23.18
C SER A 11 -3.10 -8.73 -24.33
N SER A 12 -2.54 -8.52 -25.52
CA SER A 12 -2.57 -9.49 -26.63
C SER A 12 -1.40 -10.48 -26.61
N ASN A 13 -0.47 -10.35 -25.65
CA ASN A 13 0.73 -11.19 -25.57
C ASN A 13 0.41 -12.58 -24.98
N ALA A 14 0.39 -13.60 -25.84
CA ALA A 14 0.16 -14.99 -25.45
C ALA A 14 1.27 -15.57 -24.54
N GLY A 15 2.51 -15.12 -24.69
CA GLY A 15 3.64 -15.51 -23.84
C GLY A 15 3.44 -15.05 -22.39
N LYS A 16 3.05 -13.78 -22.20
CA LYS A 16 2.68 -13.26 -20.86
C LYS A 16 1.58 -14.09 -20.21
N LEU A 17 0.55 -14.48 -20.97
CA LEU A 17 -0.52 -15.33 -20.44
C LEU A 17 0.00 -16.72 -20.01
N ALA A 18 0.90 -17.32 -20.78
CA ALA A 18 1.50 -18.62 -20.43
C ALA A 18 2.28 -18.53 -19.11
N GLU A 19 3.08 -17.47 -18.92
CA GLU A 19 3.79 -17.21 -17.65
C GLU A 19 2.81 -17.13 -16.47
N TYR A 20 1.77 -16.29 -16.57
CA TYR A 20 0.80 -16.15 -15.50
C TYR A 20 0.02 -17.44 -15.20
N ARG A 21 -0.21 -18.31 -16.20
CA ARG A 21 -0.83 -19.62 -15.99
C ARG A 21 0.09 -20.57 -15.22
N MET A 22 1.38 -20.58 -15.53
CA MET A 22 2.35 -21.37 -14.76
C MET A 22 2.42 -20.91 -13.30
N LEU A 23 2.44 -19.58 -13.08
CA LEU A 23 2.42 -18.99 -11.75
C LEU A 23 1.13 -19.31 -10.99
N ALA A 24 -0.03 -19.23 -11.67
CA ALA A 24 -1.33 -19.58 -11.09
C ALA A 24 -1.36 -21.03 -10.59
N ALA A 25 -0.83 -21.95 -11.39
CA ALA A 25 -0.78 -23.37 -11.06
C ALA A 25 0.11 -23.65 -9.83
N ALA A 26 1.22 -22.92 -9.67
CA ALA A 26 2.15 -23.09 -8.55
C ALA A 26 1.60 -22.53 -7.23
N CYS A 27 0.72 -21.52 -7.26
CA CYS A 27 0.43 -20.69 -6.08
C CYS A 27 -0.88 -21.01 -5.37
N ALA A 28 -1.81 -21.76 -5.98
CA ALA A 28 -3.11 -22.00 -5.38
C ALA A 28 -3.70 -23.38 -5.75
N PRO A 29 -3.22 -24.50 -5.16
CA PRO A 29 -3.80 -25.82 -5.43
C PRO A 29 -5.30 -25.94 -5.09
N SER A 30 -5.80 -25.04 -4.24
CA SER A 30 -7.21 -25.00 -3.79
C SER A 30 -8.13 -24.14 -4.66
N VAL A 31 -7.60 -23.36 -5.62
CA VAL A 31 -8.37 -22.41 -6.44
C VAL A 31 -8.07 -22.61 -7.92
N VAL A 32 -9.11 -22.84 -8.72
CA VAL A 32 -8.95 -22.95 -10.18
C VAL A 32 -9.17 -21.57 -10.78
N ILE A 33 -8.08 -20.98 -11.29
CA ILE A 33 -8.10 -19.68 -11.95
C ILE A 33 -8.04 -19.92 -13.46
N ASP A 34 -9.11 -19.52 -14.15
CA ASP A 34 -9.14 -19.55 -15.61
C ASP A 34 -8.60 -18.20 -16.13
N LEU A 35 -7.32 -18.19 -16.52
CA LEU A 35 -6.70 -17.01 -17.13
C LEU A 35 -6.87 -17.05 -18.65
N ALA A 36 -7.37 -15.96 -19.22
CA ALA A 36 -7.54 -15.78 -20.66
C ALA A 36 -7.01 -14.41 -21.11
N LEU A 37 -6.64 -14.28 -22.38
CA LEU A 37 -6.42 -12.96 -22.99
C LEU A 37 -7.75 -12.22 -23.07
N LEU A 38 -7.70 -10.89 -23.00
CA LEU A 38 -8.88 -10.07 -23.24
C LEU A 38 -9.33 -10.23 -24.71
N PRO A 39 -10.55 -10.71 -24.99
CA PRO A 39 -11.00 -10.91 -26.36
C PRO A 39 -11.09 -9.59 -27.13
N GLY A 40 -10.59 -9.58 -28.37
CA GLY A 40 -10.60 -8.39 -29.22
C GLY A 40 -9.71 -7.26 -28.72
N PHE A 41 -8.67 -7.55 -27.93
CA PHE A 41 -7.76 -6.56 -27.34
C PHE A 41 -7.26 -5.52 -28.36
N ASP A 42 -6.84 -5.97 -29.55
CA ASP A 42 -6.25 -5.09 -30.57
C ASP A 42 -7.28 -4.14 -31.22
N ALA A 43 -8.58 -4.41 -31.06
CA ALA A 43 -9.66 -3.54 -31.53
C ALA A 43 -10.12 -2.51 -30.47
N LEU A 44 -9.60 -2.60 -29.23
CA LEU A 44 -9.94 -1.68 -28.15
C LEU A 44 -9.05 -0.44 -28.19
N PRO A 45 -9.53 0.73 -27.72
CA PRO A 45 -8.70 1.91 -27.58
C PRO A 45 -7.45 1.62 -26.73
N ALA A 46 -6.29 2.03 -27.20
CA ALA A 46 -5.03 1.83 -26.48
C ALA A 46 -5.01 2.66 -25.18
N PHE A 47 -4.43 2.09 -24.13
CA PHE A 47 -4.10 2.83 -22.90
C PHE A 47 -2.65 3.30 -22.96
N GLU A 48 -2.42 4.58 -22.68
CA GLU A 48 -1.08 5.15 -22.61
C GLU A 48 -0.42 4.91 -21.24
N GLU A 49 0.63 4.10 -21.22
CA GLU A 49 1.41 3.78 -20.02
C GLU A 49 2.47 4.85 -19.74
N ASN A 50 2.01 6.04 -19.36
CA ASN A 50 2.83 7.22 -19.07
C ASN A 50 2.77 7.67 -17.60
N ALA A 51 2.21 6.85 -16.72
CA ALA A 51 2.13 7.17 -15.31
C ALA A 51 3.52 7.13 -14.64
N PRO A 52 3.74 7.91 -13.57
CA PRO A 52 5.05 7.99 -12.91
C PRO A 52 5.41 6.74 -12.10
N THR A 53 4.47 5.80 -11.89
CA THR A 53 4.72 4.56 -11.14
C THR A 53 4.15 3.32 -11.84
N PHE A 54 4.77 2.17 -11.58
CA PHE A 54 4.30 0.87 -12.09
C PHE A 54 2.88 0.55 -11.63
N ALA A 55 2.55 0.88 -10.38
CA ALA A 55 1.22 0.65 -9.82
C ALA A 55 0.13 1.46 -10.53
N GLU A 56 0.42 2.71 -10.89
CA GLU A 56 -0.52 3.57 -11.61
C GLU A 56 -0.68 3.13 -13.07
N ASN A 57 0.39 2.70 -13.75
CA ASN A 57 0.28 2.12 -15.09
C ASN A 57 -0.58 0.85 -15.07
N ALA A 58 -0.28 -0.09 -14.17
CA ALA A 58 -1.05 -1.32 -14.03
C ALA A 58 -2.52 -1.01 -13.69
N ALA A 59 -2.77 -0.12 -12.73
CA ALA A 59 -4.14 0.26 -12.34
C ALA A 59 -4.90 0.96 -13.47
N GLY A 60 -4.27 1.93 -14.12
CA GLY A 60 -4.87 2.67 -15.25
C GLY A 60 -5.24 1.72 -16.39
N LYS A 61 -4.34 0.80 -16.73
CA LYS A 61 -4.57 -0.22 -17.75
C LYS A 61 -5.71 -1.17 -17.38
N ALA A 62 -5.70 -1.72 -16.17
CA ALA A 62 -6.78 -2.60 -15.71
C ALA A 62 -8.13 -1.87 -15.69
N LEU A 63 -8.17 -0.64 -15.16
CA LEU A 63 -9.37 0.21 -15.12
C LEU A 63 -9.90 0.50 -16.51
N HIS A 64 -9.03 0.93 -17.43
CA HIS A 64 -9.37 1.24 -18.82
C HIS A 64 -10.04 0.06 -19.51
N TYR A 65 -9.37 -1.09 -19.55
CA TYR A 65 -9.87 -2.25 -20.26
C TYR A 65 -11.05 -2.94 -19.56
N SER A 66 -11.18 -2.83 -18.23
CA SER A 66 -12.34 -3.34 -17.49
C SER A 66 -13.66 -2.62 -17.81
N ARG A 67 -13.62 -1.46 -18.48
CA ARG A 67 -14.83 -0.76 -18.96
C ARG A 67 -15.40 -1.35 -20.24
N HIS A 68 -14.57 -2.06 -21.02
CA HIS A 68 -14.94 -2.60 -22.33
C HIS A 68 -15.41 -4.06 -22.29
N ARG A 69 -15.40 -4.71 -21.12
CA ARG A 69 -15.74 -6.12 -20.97
C ARG A 69 -16.37 -6.38 -19.60
N ASP A 70 -17.39 -7.23 -19.57
CA ASP A 70 -17.87 -7.81 -18.33
C ASP A 70 -16.90 -8.88 -17.81
N GLY A 71 -16.60 -8.80 -16.52
CA GLY A 71 -15.70 -9.71 -15.82
C GLY A 71 -14.48 -9.01 -15.25
N LEU A 72 -13.63 -9.81 -14.62
CA LEU A 72 -12.41 -9.35 -13.96
C LEU A 72 -11.31 -9.18 -14.99
N VAL A 73 -10.77 -7.98 -15.09
CA VAL A 73 -9.61 -7.65 -15.91
C VAL A 73 -8.43 -7.38 -15.00
N PHE A 74 -7.28 -7.97 -15.30
CA PHE A 74 -6.04 -7.65 -14.62
C PHE A 74 -5.00 -7.15 -15.62
N ALA A 75 -4.12 -6.28 -15.13
CA ALA A 75 -3.01 -5.74 -15.89
C ALA A 75 -1.76 -5.72 -15.01
N ASP A 76 -0.60 -5.85 -15.65
CA ASP A 76 0.70 -5.79 -15.01
C ASP A 76 1.55 -4.64 -15.58
N ASP A 77 2.40 -4.09 -14.73
CA ASP A 77 3.53 -3.26 -15.17
C ASP A 77 4.76 -3.61 -14.32
N SER A 78 5.89 -3.82 -14.97
CA SER A 78 7.11 -4.29 -14.32
C SER A 78 8.35 -3.70 -14.97
N GLY A 79 9.38 -3.49 -14.17
CA GLY A 79 10.63 -2.94 -14.67
C GLY A 79 11.76 -2.99 -13.68
N LEU A 80 12.94 -2.74 -14.21
CA LEU A 80 14.18 -2.63 -13.46
C LEU A 80 14.35 -1.20 -12.94
N VAL A 81 14.77 -1.06 -11.69
CA VAL A 81 15.07 0.22 -11.06
C VAL A 81 16.50 0.18 -10.55
N VAL A 82 17.32 1.12 -11.02
CA VAL A 82 18.70 1.31 -10.57
C VAL A 82 18.81 2.62 -9.80
N PRO A 83 18.91 2.60 -8.46
CA PRO A 83 19.00 3.81 -7.64
C PRO A 83 20.15 4.76 -8.03
N ALA A 84 21.29 4.22 -8.43
CA ALA A 84 22.46 5.01 -8.85
C ALA A 84 22.20 5.81 -10.13
N LEU A 85 21.27 5.36 -10.98
CA LEU A 85 20.82 6.05 -12.19
C LEU A 85 19.57 6.89 -11.93
N GLY A 86 19.31 7.27 -10.68
CA GLY A 86 18.12 8.05 -10.32
C GLY A 86 16.80 7.27 -10.45
N GLY A 87 16.86 5.94 -10.50
CA GLY A 87 15.71 5.06 -10.67
C GLY A 87 15.44 4.62 -12.10
N ALA A 88 16.27 5.05 -13.07
CA ALA A 88 16.23 4.53 -14.41
C ALA A 88 16.66 3.04 -14.44
N PRO A 89 16.14 2.21 -15.38
CA PRO A 89 15.13 2.50 -16.40
C PRO A 89 13.71 2.80 -15.88
N GLY A 90 13.33 2.26 -14.72
CA GLY A 90 12.04 2.50 -14.08
C GLY A 90 10.85 2.07 -14.94
N VAL A 91 9.78 2.86 -14.92
CA VAL A 91 8.57 2.67 -15.75
C VAL A 91 8.84 2.71 -17.26
N HIS A 92 10.06 3.09 -17.67
CA HIS A 92 10.49 3.10 -19.06
C HIS A 92 11.34 1.89 -19.43
N SER A 93 11.40 0.85 -18.59
CA SER A 93 12.19 -0.37 -18.82
C SER A 93 12.04 -0.96 -20.23
N ALA A 94 10.82 -1.08 -20.76
CA ALA A 94 10.59 -1.60 -22.11
C ALA A 94 11.06 -0.65 -23.23
N ARG A 95 11.16 0.65 -22.97
CA ARG A 95 11.50 1.69 -23.96
C ARG A 95 12.80 2.43 -23.64
N TYR A 96 13.63 1.85 -22.78
CA TYR A 96 14.78 2.54 -22.20
C TYR A 96 15.80 3.01 -23.24
N ALA A 97 16.03 2.19 -24.25
CA ALA A 97 16.87 2.49 -25.40
C ALA A 97 16.06 2.91 -26.64
N GLY A 98 14.80 3.33 -26.45
CA GLY A 98 13.86 3.67 -27.53
C GLY A 98 12.77 2.60 -27.74
N LEU A 99 11.73 2.97 -28.49
CA LEU A 99 10.52 2.15 -28.69
C LEU A 99 10.77 0.86 -29.49
N GLN A 100 11.82 0.83 -30.32
CA GLN A 100 12.16 -0.32 -31.18
C GLN A 100 13.44 -1.04 -30.75
N ALA A 101 13.97 -0.71 -29.57
CA ALA A 101 15.20 -1.32 -29.10
C ALA A 101 15.01 -2.80 -28.75
N THR A 102 16.01 -3.60 -29.10
CA THR A 102 16.12 -5.00 -28.67
C THR A 102 16.48 -5.09 -27.18
N ASN A 103 16.33 -6.28 -26.58
CA ASN A 103 16.79 -6.51 -25.20
C ASN A 103 18.30 -6.23 -25.06
N SER A 104 19.10 -6.67 -26.03
CA SER A 104 20.55 -6.45 -26.03
C SER A 104 20.90 -4.97 -26.05
N GLN A 105 20.23 -4.15 -26.86
CA GLN A 105 20.44 -2.70 -26.89
C GLN A 105 20.02 -2.01 -25.58
N ARG A 106 18.95 -2.48 -24.93
CA ARG A 106 18.55 -1.98 -23.60
C ARG A 106 19.59 -2.31 -22.53
N ILE A 107 20.16 -3.52 -22.58
CA ILE A 107 21.22 -3.97 -21.69
C ILE A 107 22.51 -3.18 -21.94
N GLU A 108 22.91 -3.01 -23.20
CA GLU A 108 24.10 -2.25 -23.59
C GLU A 108 24.03 -0.82 -23.06
N LYS A 109 22.93 -0.12 -23.31
CA LYS A 109 22.69 1.22 -22.75
C LYS A 109 22.80 1.25 -21.22
N LEU A 110 22.20 0.27 -20.56
CA LEU A 110 22.27 0.17 -19.10
C LEU A 110 23.71 -0.03 -18.63
N LEU A 111 24.46 -0.95 -19.23
CA LEU A 111 25.85 -1.24 -18.85
C LEU A 111 26.77 -0.03 -19.10
N ASP A 112 26.55 0.71 -20.18
CA ASP A 112 27.30 1.93 -20.48
C ASP A 112 27.08 3.02 -19.44
N GLU A 113 25.85 3.21 -18.98
CA GLU A 113 25.55 4.17 -17.91
C GLU A 113 26.01 3.69 -16.53
N MET A 114 26.16 2.38 -16.36
CA MET A 114 26.72 1.74 -15.16
C MET A 114 28.25 1.67 -15.17
N ARG A 115 28.92 2.20 -16.22
CA ARG A 115 30.38 2.20 -16.32
C ARG A 115 30.99 3.02 -15.18
N GLY A 116 31.95 2.43 -14.49
CA GLY A 116 32.62 3.04 -13.33
C GLY A 116 31.82 2.98 -12.02
N LYS A 117 30.58 2.45 -12.02
CA LYS A 117 29.81 2.18 -10.80
C LYS A 117 30.28 0.88 -10.15
N THR A 118 30.58 0.93 -8.86
CA THR A 118 31.13 -0.22 -8.11
C THR A 118 30.38 -0.46 -6.80
N GLY A 119 30.47 -1.69 -6.28
CA GLY A 119 29.88 -2.07 -4.99
C GLY A 119 28.41 -1.66 -4.85
N PRO A 120 28.02 -0.92 -3.79
CA PRO A 120 26.62 -0.51 -3.55
C PRO A 120 25.98 0.31 -4.67
N GLU A 121 26.77 0.97 -5.53
CA GLU A 121 26.21 1.72 -6.67
C GLU A 121 25.63 0.80 -7.75
N ARG A 122 26.01 -0.49 -7.74
CA ARG A 122 25.48 -1.49 -8.66
C ARG A 122 24.19 -2.13 -8.18
N ALA A 123 23.70 -1.77 -7.00
CA ALA A 123 22.42 -2.25 -6.49
C ALA A 123 21.28 -1.89 -7.45
N ALA A 124 20.38 -2.83 -7.67
CA ALA A 124 19.18 -2.65 -8.47
C ALA A 124 18.04 -3.50 -7.90
N TYR A 125 16.82 -3.24 -8.36
CA TYR A 125 15.70 -4.09 -8.01
C TYR A 125 14.67 -4.12 -9.12
N PHE A 126 14.03 -5.27 -9.28
CA PHE A 126 12.83 -5.39 -10.09
C PHE A 126 11.61 -5.01 -9.29
N VAL A 127 10.71 -4.26 -9.91
CA VAL A 127 9.35 -4.01 -9.41
C VAL A 127 8.35 -4.67 -10.33
N CYS A 128 7.32 -5.28 -9.78
CA CYS A 128 6.16 -5.77 -10.52
C CYS A 128 4.89 -5.30 -9.82
N ALA A 129 4.06 -4.52 -10.50
CA ALA A 129 2.74 -4.15 -10.03
C ALA A 129 1.68 -4.89 -10.83
N ILE A 130 0.68 -5.42 -10.16
CA ILE A 130 -0.48 -6.05 -10.77
C ILE A 130 -1.73 -5.38 -10.21
N ALA A 131 -2.61 -4.94 -11.09
CA ALA A 131 -3.90 -4.39 -10.73
C ALA A 131 -5.03 -5.25 -11.27
N LEU A 132 -6.11 -5.32 -10.51
CA LEU A 132 -7.34 -6.02 -10.83
C LEU A 132 -8.49 -5.02 -10.81
N ALA A 133 -9.32 -5.03 -11.84
CA ALA A 133 -10.47 -4.15 -11.98
C ALA A 133 -11.68 -4.88 -12.57
N GLU A 134 -12.86 -4.38 -12.22
CA GLU A 134 -14.14 -4.79 -12.80
C GLU A 134 -14.97 -3.53 -13.09
N ARG A 135 -15.48 -3.38 -14.32
CA ARG A 135 -16.39 -2.29 -14.70
C ARG A 135 -15.87 -0.89 -14.35
N GLY A 136 -14.59 -0.64 -14.62
CA GLY A 136 -13.95 0.66 -14.36
C GLY A 136 -13.71 0.94 -12.87
N ARG A 137 -13.78 -0.07 -12.01
CA ARG A 137 -13.47 0.03 -10.58
C ARG A 137 -12.29 -0.87 -10.24
N ALA A 138 -11.25 -0.29 -9.64
CA ALA A 138 -10.13 -1.05 -9.11
C ALA A 138 -10.60 -1.87 -7.91
N MET A 139 -10.28 -3.15 -7.93
CA MET A 139 -10.58 -4.12 -6.88
C MET A 139 -9.36 -4.39 -6.01
N ALA A 140 -8.18 -4.42 -6.61
CA ALA A 140 -6.92 -4.58 -5.92
C ALA A 140 -5.78 -4.00 -6.76
N ILE A 141 -4.74 -3.49 -6.08
CA ILE A 141 -3.45 -3.17 -6.68
C ILE A 141 -2.42 -3.74 -5.72
N VAL A 142 -1.50 -4.54 -6.24
CA VAL A 142 -0.45 -5.17 -5.44
C VAL A 142 0.88 -4.93 -6.13
N THR A 143 1.92 -4.66 -5.34
CA THR A 143 3.27 -4.40 -5.85
C THR A 143 4.27 -5.31 -5.15
N GLY A 144 5.17 -5.87 -5.94
CA GLY A 144 6.28 -6.68 -5.53
C GLY A 144 7.61 -6.09 -5.90
N ARG A 145 8.63 -6.46 -5.13
CA ARG A 145 10.01 -6.07 -5.34
C ARG A 145 10.95 -7.26 -5.12
N VAL A 146 11.97 -7.35 -5.95
CA VAL A 146 13.10 -8.28 -5.79
C VAL A 146 14.39 -7.48 -5.91
N ASP A 147 15.22 -7.54 -4.87
CA ASP A 147 16.50 -6.85 -4.78
C ASP A 147 17.63 -7.68 -5.39
N GLY A 148 18.58 -7.01 -6.03
CA GLY A 148 19.73 -7.63 -6.67
C GLY A 148 20.76 -6.59 -7.11
N GLU A 149 21.60 -6.96 -8.05
CA GLU A 149 22.74 -6.15 -8.50
C GLU A 149 22.89 -6.23 -10.02
N ILE A 150 23.42 -5.18 -10.64
CA ILE A 150 23.74 -5.19 -12.07
C ILE A 150 25.15 -5.71 -12.27
N LEU A 151 25.34 -6.75 -13.07
CA LEU A 151 26.67 -7.25 -13.44
C LEU A 151 27.38 -6.35 -14.45
N GLU A 152 28.70 -6.46 -14.52
CA GLU A 152 29.50 -5.73 -15.52
C GLU A 152 29.35 -6.30 -16.94
N ALA A 153 29.00 -7.58 -17.05
CA ALA A 153 28.74 -8.25 -18.30
C ALA A 153 27.55 -9.22 -18.15
N PRO A 154 26.78 -9.46 -19.23
CA PRO A 154 25.70 -10.43 -19.22
C PRO A 154 26.19 -11.84 -18.90
N ARG A 155 25.40 -12.60 -18.12
CA ARG A 155 25.56 -14.03 -17.87
C ARG A 155 24.25 -14.75 -18.11
N GLY A 156 24.33 -15.98 -18.64
CA GLY A 156 23.16 -16.80 -18.97
C GLY A 156 22.57 -16.51 -20.36
N SER A 157 21.70 -17.41 -20.82
CA SER A 157 21.07 -17.34 -22.15
C SER A 157 19.54 -17.40 -22.10
N GLY A 158 18.95 -17.57 -20.91
CA GLY A 158 17.51 -17.54 -20.69
C GLY A 158 16.96 -16.16 -20.32
N GLY A 159 15.69 -16.12 -19.92
CA GLY A 159 15.05 -14.91 -19.40
C GLY A 159 14.61 -13.88 -20.44
N PHE A 160 14.13 -12.72 -19.96
CA PHE A 160 13.62 -11.61 -20.78
C PHE A 160 14.11 -10.26 -20.23
N GLY A 161 14.30 -9.27 -21.11
CA GLY A 161 14.63 -7.91 -20.68
C GLY A 161 16.03 -7.80 -20.10
N TYR A 162 16.15 -7.55 -18.80
CA TYR A 162 17.41 -7.30 -18.10
C TYR A 162 17.94 -8.52 -17.31
N ASP A 163 17.25 -9.66 -17.41
CA ASP A 163 17.61 -10.89 -16.69
C ASP A 163 19.09 -11.31 -16.85
N PRO A 164 19.76 -11.16 -18.01
CA PRO A 164 21.16 -11.51 -18.15
C PRO A 164 22.13 -10.67 -17.33
N VAL A 165 21.75 -9.47 -16.91
CA VAL A 165 22.61 -8.57 -16.13
C VAL A 165 22.12 -8.36 -14.71
N PHE A 166 20.93 -8.85 -14.36
CA PHE A 166 20.41 -8.79 -13.00
C PHE A 166 20.87 -10.02 -12.20
N TYR A 167 21.85 -9.81 -11.35
CA TYR A 167 22.37 -10.80 -10.42
C TYR A 167 21.54 -10.84 -9.14
N PHE A 168 21.22 -12.04 -8.69
CA PHE A 168 20.50 -12.28 -7.46
C PHE A 168 21.42 -12.98 -6.46
N PRO A 169 21.95 -12.25 -5.45
CA PRO A 169 22.97 -12.77 -4.53
C PRO A 169 22.56 -14.06 -3.82
N ALA A 170 21.28 -14.20 -3.47
CA ALA A 170 20.79 -15.38 -2.75
C ALA A 170 20.89 -16.69 -3.54
N LEU A 171 20.98 -16.63 -4.88
CA LEU A 171 21.15 -17.80 -5.75
C LEU A 171 22.50 -17.81 -6.48
N GLU A 172 23.35 -16.81 -6.23
CA GLU A 172 24.63 -16.59 -6.89
C GLU A 172 24.57 -16.65 -8.44
N LYS A 173 23.42 -16.26 -9.00
CA LYS A 173 23.10 -16.40 -10.42
C LYS A 173 22.34 -15.19 -10.93
N THR A 174 22.42 -14.95 -12.23
CA THR A 174 21.46 -14.08 -12.91
C THR A 174 20.15 -14.81 -13.17
N PHE A 175 19.08 -14.07 -13.42
CA PHE A 175 17.81 -14.71 -13.79
C PHE A 175 17.87 -15.43 -15.14
N ALA A 176 18.77 -15.02 -16.03
CA ALA A 176 19.02 -15.72 -17.29
C ALA A 176 19.76 -17.07 -17.13
N GLU A 177 20.32 -17.35 -15.96
CA GLU A 177 20.97 -18.63 -15.62
C GLU A 177 20.01 -19.61 -14.93
N LEU A 178 18.77 -19.20 -14.64
CA LEU A 178 17.77 -20.04 -14.01
C LEU A 178 17.04 -20.92 -15.04
N PRO A 179 16.77 -22.21 -14.75
CA PRO A 179 15.98 -23.05 -15.63
C PRO A 179 14.55 -22.49 -15.77
N THR A 180 14.04 -22.41 -17.00
CA THR A 180 12.71 -21.89 -17.36
C THR A 180 11.51 -22.61 -16.73
N ALA A 181 11.73 -23.73 -16.01
CA ALA A 181 10.68 -24.64 -15.54
C ALA A 181 10.64 -24.87 -14.03
N GLN A 182 11.44 -24.18 -13.21
CA GLN A 182 11.37 -24.33 -11.75
C GLN A 182 11.20 -22.98 -11.04
N PRO A 183 10.21 -22.82 -10.14
CA PRO A 183 10.21 -21.72 -9.19
C PRO A 183 11.47 -21.85 -8.32
N SER A 184 12.48 -21.05 -8.62
CA SER A 184 13.74 -21.01 -7.88
C SER A 184 13.55 -20.20 -6.60
N GLY A 185 14.03 -20.72 -5.47
CA GLY A 185 14.19 -20.14 -4.11
C GLY A 185 13.37 -18.92 -3.65
N GLU A 186 13.05 -18.83 -2.35
CA GLU A 186 12.39 -17.65 -1.76
C GLU A 186 13.02 -16.33 -2.24
N GLY A 187 12.28 -15.54 -3.04
CA GLY A 187 12.72 -14.24 -3.55
C GLY A 187 12.93 -14.10 -5.06
N SER A 188 12.76 -15.15 -5.89
CA SER A 188 12.78 -14.99 -7.36
C SER A 188 11.60 -14.15 -7.90
N PRO A 189 11.70 -13.52 -9.09
CA PRO A 189 10.60 -12.79 -9.72
C PRO A 189 9.40 -13.68 -9.98
N GLU A 190 9.60 -14.96 -10.29
CA GLU A 190 8.54 -15.94 -10.50
C GLU A 190 7.83 -16.25 -9.18
N ILE A 191 8.56 -16.48 -8.09
CA ILE A 191 7.94 -16.71 -6.77
C ILE A 191 7.32 -15.43 -6.20
N ALA A 192 7.92 -14.27 -6.46
CA ALA A 192 7.34 -12.97 -6.15
C ALA A 192 6.02 -12.83 -6.91
N ARG A 193 6.03 -12.86 -8.25
CA ARG A 193 4.83 -12.77 -9.12
C ARG A 193 3.78 -13.84 -8.74
N GLY A 194 4.20 -15.05 -8.39
CA GLY A 194 3.36 -16.12 -7.89
C GLY A 194 2.69 -15.83 -6.54
N SER A 195 3.47 -15.36 -5.55
CA SER A 195 2.96 -14.92 -4.25
C SER A 195 2.02 -13.72 -4.39
N PHE A 196 2.25 -12.85 -5.38
CA PHE A 196 1.37 -11.72 -5.73
C PHE A 196 0.06 -12.21 -6.35
N LEU A 197 0.11 -13.20 -7.24
CA LEU A 197 -1.09 -13.81 -7.80
C LEU A 197 -1.90 -14.54 -6.71
N HIS A 198 -1.23 -15.17 -5.74
CA HIS A 198 -1.88 -15.73 -4.55
C HIS A 198 -2.62 -14.65 -3.74
N ALA A 199 -2.00 -13.49 -3.50
CA ALA A 199 -2.64 -12.38 -2.80
C ALA A 199 -3.87 -11.83 -3.55
N ILE A 200 -3.81 -11.74 -4.89
CA ILE A 200 -4.95 -11.34 -5.73
C ILE A 200 -6.08 -12.37 -5.64
N VAL A 201 -5.75 -13.66 -5.61
CA VAL A 201 -6.72 -14.75 -5.50
C VAL A 201 -7.42 -14.72 -4.14
N LEU A 202 -6.69 -14.51 -3.06
CA LEU A 202 -7.26 -14.34 -1.73
C LEU A 202 -8.22 -13.13 -1.69
N ALA A 203 -7.85 -12.01 -2.33
CA ALA A 203 -8.71 -10.84 -2.47
C ALA A 203 -9.97 -11.14 -3.31
N LEU A 204 -9.86 -11.95 -4.37
CA LEU A 204 -10.99 -12.40 -5.20
C LEU A 204 -11.94 -13.35 -4.47
N MET A 205 -11.41 -14.23 -3.63
CA MET A 205 -12.22 -15.12 -2.79
C MET A 205 -12.98 -14.34 -1.70
N ALA A 206 -12.34 -13.33 -1.10
CA ALA A 206 -12.95 -12.46 -0.10
C ALA A 206 -14.11 -11.62 -0.67
N THR A 207 -14.03 -11.22 -1.95
CA THR A 207 -15.07 -10.41 -2.63
C THR A 207 -16.27 -11.21 -3.10
N LYS A 208 -16.12 -12.51 -3.45
CA LYS A 208 -17.26 -13.39 -3.81
C LYS A 208 -18.19 -13.72 -2.64
N SER A 209 -17.72 -13.70 -1.40
CA SER A 209 -18.57 -13.95 -0.22
C SER A 209 -19.59 -12.83 0.07
N LYS A 210 -19.56 -11.72 -0.70
CA LYS A 210 -20.42 -10.54 -0.47
C LYS A 210 -21.51 -10.30 -1.53
N LYS A 211 -21.86 -11.23 -2.43
CA LYS A 211 -22.96 -11.05 -3.41
C LYS A 211 -23.91 -12.25 -3.57
N ASN A 212 -24.99 -12.27 -2.78
CA ASN A 212 -26.41 -12.30 -3.22
C ASN A 212 -27.37 -12.45 -2.02
N PRO A 213 -28.48 -11.69 -1.97
CA PRO A 213 -29.76 -12.36 -2.10
C PRO A 213 -30.49 -11.83 -3.34
N SER A 214 -30.85 -12.76 -4.22
CA SER A 214 -31.52 -12.51 -5.48
C SER A 214 -32.95 -11.98 -5.27
N LYS A 215 -33.28 -10.92 -6.02
CA LYS A 215 -34.61 -10.35 -6.19
C LYS A 215 -35.59 -11.43 -6.71
N LYS A 216 -36.63 -11.75 -5.95
CA LYS A 216 -37.85 -12.39 -6.49
C LYS A 216 -38.93 -11.33 -6.76
N LYS A 217 -39.43 -11.33 -8.00
CA LYS A 217 -40.54 -10.50 -8.49
C LYS A 217 -41.83 -10.80 -7.68
N LYS A 218 -42.53 -9.75 -7.22
CA LYS A 218 -43.87 -9.83 -6.62
C LYS A 218 -44.95 -9.87 -7.72
N LYS A 219 -45.92 -10.77 -7.57
CA LYS A 219 -47.30 -10.61 -8.06
C LYS A 219 -48.22 -10.35 -6.85
N PRO A 220 -49.32 -9.60 -6.99
CA PRO A 220 -50.13 -9.19 -5.85
C PRO A 220 -51.14 -10.28 -5.45
N ALA A 221 -51.41 -10.38 -4.15
CA ALA A 221 -52.55 -11.12 -3.60
C ALA A 221 -53.24 -10.24 -2.53
N PRO A 222 -54.54 -10.41 -2.30
CA PRO A 222 -55.40 -9.35 -1.75
C PRO A 222 -55.46 -9.33 -0.21
N HIS A 223 -55.94 -8.19 0.27
CA HIS A 223 -56.30 -7.82 1.64
C HIS A 223 -56.92 -8.95 2.49
N ARG A 224 -56.42 -9.13 3.72
CA ARG A 224 -57.27 -9.32 4.91
C ARG A 224 -56.54 -9.01 6.22
N SER A 225 -57.34 -8.88 7.26
CA SER A 225 -57.29 -7.89 8.34
C SER A 225 -56.37 -8.17 9.52
N LYS A 226 -56.13 -7.07 10.24
CA LYS A 226 -55.42 -6.87 11.51
C LYS A 226 -55.84 -7.84 12.62
N THR A 227 -54.85 -8.33 13.37
CA THR A 227 -54.94 -8.44 14.83
C THR A 227 -53.58 -8.12 15.44
N ALA A 228 -53.59 -7.24 16.44
CA ALA A 228 -52.43 -6.73 17.13
C ALA A 228 -51.69 -7.82 17.91
N ARG A 229 -50.36 -7.87 17.78
CA ARG A 229 -49.49 -8.65 18.66
C ARG A 229 -48.32 -7.76 19.09
N ILE A 230 -48.22 -7.65 20.42
CA ILE A 230 -47.26 -6.92 21.25
C ILE A 230 -45.90 -6.77 20.57
N THR A 231 -45.50 -5.51 20.36
CA THR A 231 -44.20 -5.12 19.85
C THR A 231 -43.11 -5.47 20.87
N LYS A 232 -42.40 -6.57 20.64
CA LYS A 232 -41.02 -6.69 21.15
C LYS A 232 -40.18 -5.69 20.36
N SER A 233 -39.65 -4.70 21.09
CA SER A 233 -38.67 -3.74 20.61
C SER A 233 -37.60 -4.44 19.77
N ALA A 234 -37.39 -3.95 18.55
CA ALA A 234 -36.27 -4.34 17.72
C ALA A 234 -34.99 -3.94 18.45
N LYS A 235 -34.19 -4.92 18.88
CA LYS A 235 -32.82 -4.67 19.33
C LYS A 235 -31.99 -4.18 18.13
N PRO A 236 -31.14 -3.16 18.28
CA PRO A 236 -30.19 -2.80 17.23
C PRO A 236 -29.17 -3.94 17.09
N ALA A 237 -28.90 -4.33 15.85
CA ALA A 237 -27.91 -5.35 15.51
C ALA A 237 -26.49 -4.79 15.73
N HIS A 238 -26.01 -4.77 16.99
CA HIS A 238 -24.59 -4.61 17.26
C HIS A 238 -23.86 -5.83 16.73
N ALA A 239 -22.95 -5.62 15.77
CA ALA A 239 -22.04 -6.63 15.31
C ALA A 239 -21.21 -7.12 16.50
N THR A 240 -21.03 -8.43 16.59
CA THR A 240 -20.52 -9.17 17.75
C THR A 240 -19.21 -8.68 18.38
N GLY A 241 -18.40 -7.85 17.70
CA GLY A 241 -17.17 -7.26 18.22
C GLY A 241 -17.30 -5.89 18.91
N THR A 242 -18.30 -5.07 18.60
CA THR A 242 -18.42 -3.70 19.14
C THR A 242 -19.24 -3.61 20.43
N ASP A 243 -19.41 -4.74 21.13
CA ASP A 243 -20.03 -4.75 22.45
C ASP A 243 -19.31 -3.78 23.42
N PRO A 244 -20.02 -2.84 24.07
CA PRO A 244 -19.38 -1.82 24.90
C PRO A 244 -18.53 -2.39 26.05
N LYS A 245 -18.91 -3.54 26.64
CA LYS A 245 -18.11 -4.15 27.71
C LYS A 245 -16.81 -4.72 27.17
N ARG A 246 -16.84 -5.35 25.99
CA ARG A 246 -15.64 -5.83 25.30
C ARG A 246 -14.73 -4.67 24.89
N VAL A 247 -15.28 -3.59 24.34
CA VAL A 247 -14.51 -2.39 23.96
C VAL A 247 -13.84 -1.79 25.20
N ALA A 248 -14.57 -1.64 26.31
CA ALA A 248 -14.00 -1.17 27.58
C ALA A 248 -12.86 -2.07 28.08
N ALA A 249 -13.01 -3.40 27.97
CA ALA A 249 -11.95 -4.35 28.33
C ALA A 249 -10.71 -4.24 27.42
N ILE A 250 -10.90 -4.03 26.11
CA ILE A 250 -9.80 -3.79 25.17
C ILE A 250 -9.06 -2.50 25.56
N LEU A 251 -9.78 -1.41 25.83
CA LEU A 251 -9.20 -0.15 26.24
C LEU A 251 -8.41 -0.28 27.55
N ALA A 252 -8.93 -1.00 28.54
CA ALA A 252 -8.21 -1.26 29.78
C ALA A 252 -6.91 -2.06 29.56
N LYS A 253 -6.92 -3.04 28.66
CA LYS A 253 -5.72 -3.81 28.30
C LYS A 253 -4.70 -3.00 27.51
N LEU A 254 -5.14 -2.05 26.68
CA LEU A 254 -4.24 -1.11 26.02
C LEU A 254 -3.63 -0.11 27.02
N ASP A 255 -4.40 0.37 27.99
CA ASP A 255 -3.90 1.24 29.06
C ASP A 255 -2.86 0.52 29.94
N GLU A 256 -3.12 -0.75 30.30
CA GLU A 256 -2.19 -1.60 31.06
C GLU A 256 -0.85 -1.80 30.34
N ALA A 257 -0.88 -2.12 29.04
CA ALA A 257 0.33 -2.40 28.28
C ALA A 257 1.07 -1.15 27.78
N TYR A 258 0.32 -0.07 27.51
CA TYR A 258 0.79 1.07 26.72
C TYR A 258 0.24 2.41 27.24
N GLY A 259 0.13 2.58 28.56
CA GLY A 259 -0.37 3.83 29.19
C GLY A 259 0.40 5.08 28.79
N ASN A 260 1.70 4.94 28.46
CA ASN A 260 2.57 6.04 28.03
C ASN A 260 2.85 6.04 26.52
N ALA A 261 2.04 5.33 25.71
CA ALA A 261 2.25 5.34 24.27
C ALA A 261 2.10 6.75 23.70
N THR A 262 3.08 7.15 22.90
CA THR A 262 3.14 8.46 22.25
C THR A 262 3.68 8.31 20.83
N CYS A 263 3.67 9.41 20.08
CA CYS A 263 4.22 9.46 18.73
C CYS A 263 5.72 9.11 18.74
N GLU A 264 6.14 8.18 17.89
CA GLU A 264 7.55 7.78 17.77
C GLU A 264 8.38 8.73 16.87
N LEU A 265 7.74 9.68 16.20
CA LEU A 265 8.44 10.74 15.46
C LEU A 265 9.00 11.77 16.44
N ARG A 266 10.31 12.00 16.40
CA ARG A 266 10.98 12.98 17.26
C ARG A 266 10.67 14.40 16.78
N HIS A 267 10.26 15.25 17.72
CA HIS A 267 9.91 16.64 17.50
C HIS A 267 9.92 17.42 18.82
N GLU A 268 10.20 18.71 18.76
CA GLU A 268 10.17 19.62 19.91
C GLU A 268 8.93 20.54 19.90
N ASN A 269 8.29 20.69 18.74
CA ASN A 269 7.13 21.55 18.55
C ASN A 269 6.21 21.07 17.41
N ALA A 270 5.05 21.70 17.27
CA ALA A 270 4.05 21.36 16.27
C ALA A 270 4.56 21.45 14.82
N PHE A 271 5.46 22.40 14.54
CA PHE A 271 6.03 22.59 13.20
C PHE A 271 6.96 21.42 12.84
N GLN A 272 7.88 21.05 13.72
CA GLN A 272 8.72 19.87 13.50
C GLN A 272 7.87 18.59 13.36
N LEU A 273 6.81 18.43 14.16
CA LEU A 273 5.90 17.28 13.99
C LEU A 273 5.23 17.27 12.61
N LEU A 274 4.76 18.43 12.15
CA LEU A 274 4.14 18.56 10.82
C LEU A 274 5.12 18.11 9.72
N ILE A 275 6.35 18.64 9.74
CA ILE A 275 7.38 18.28 8.76
C ILE A 275 7.69 16.78 8.85
N SER A 276 7.98 16.25 10.04
CA SER A 276 8.23 14.82 10.27
C SER A 276 7.09 13.95 9.75
N THR A 277 5.83 14.39 9.89
CA THR A 277 4.66 13.63 9.43
C THR A 277 4.49 13.66 7.91
N ILE A 278 4.82 14.78 7.25
CA ILE A 278 4.88 14.83 5.77
C ILE A 278 6.00 13.90 5.27
N LEU A 279 7.15 13.90 5.94
CA LEU A 279 8.30 13.06 5.59
C LEU A 279 8.05 11.57 5.84
N SER A 280 7.20 11.20 6.80
CA SER A 280 6.87 9.80 7.11
C SER A 280 5.96 9.14 6.09
N ALA A 281 5.38 9.89 5.14
CA ALA A 281 4.61 9.32 4.05
C ALA A 281 5.47 8.30 3.27
N GLN A 282 5.08 7.03 3.33
CA GLN A 282 5.81 5.88 2.75
C GLN A 282 7.28 5.79 3.20
N CYS A 283 7.55 6.19 4.44
CA CYS A 283 8.86 6.11 5.08
C CYS A 283 8.69 5.57 6.51
N THR A 284 9.74 4.99 7.08
CA THR A 284 9.72 4.52 8.46
C THR A 284 10.07 5.66 9.42
N ASP A 285 9.46 5.68 10.61
CA ASP A 285 9.75 6.70 11.62
C ASP A 285 11.24 6.69 12.01
N VAL A 286 11.88 5.51 12.03
CA VAL A 286 13.33 5.38 12.26
C VAL A 286 14.12 6.21 11.24
N ARG A 287 13.79 6.09 9.95
CA ARG A 287 14.48 6.83 8.89
C ARG A 287 14.21 8.32 8.97
N VAL A 288 12.97 8.72 9.26
CA VAL A 288 12.61 10.14 9.45
C VAL A 288 13.35 10.72 10.64
N ASN A 289 13.43 10.01 11.77
CA ASN A 289 14.13 10.45 12.97
C ASN A 289 15.64 10.65 12.72
N LEU A 290 16.28 9.77 11.95
CA LEU A 290 17.68 9.94 11.55
C LEU A 290 17.90 11.21 10.72
N VAL A 291 16.96 11.52 9.81
CA VAL A 291 17.02 12.76 9.01
C VAL A 291 16.75 13.99 9.88
N ALA A 292 15.79 13.91 10.80
CA ALA A 292 15.39 15.00 11.68
C ALA A 292 16.55 15.56 12.54
N GLU A 293 17.50 14.70 12.96
CA GLU A 293 18.63 15.07 13.82
C GLU A 293 19.52 16.18 13.24
N THR A 294 19.66 16.25 11.92
CA THR A 294 20.40 17.31 11.22
C THR A 294 19.47 18.30 10.54
N LEU A 295 18.32 17.83 10.04
CA LEU A 295 17.37 18.66 9.30
C LEU A 295 16.89 19.85 10.13
N TYR A 296 16.49 19.65 11.39
CA TYR A 296 15.97 20.75 12.23
C TYR A 296 17.04 21.67 12.79
N LYS A 297 18.31 21.28 12.74
CA LYS A 297 19.43 22.19 13.03
C LYS A 297 19.69 23.12 11.86
N LYS A 298 19.59 22.59 10.63
CA LYS A 298 19.78 23.36 9.39
C LYS A 298 18.58 24.25 9.08
N TYR A 299 17.38 23.77 9.34
CA TYR A 299 16.11 24.46 9.11
C TYR A 299 15.30 24.55 10.41
N PRO A 300 15.58 25.54 11.28
CA PRO A 300 15.00 25.58 12.63
C PRO A 300 13.54 26.02 12.67
N ASP A 301 13.05 26.74 11.66
CA ASP A 301 11.74 27.39 11.67
C ASP A 301 11.05 27.33 10.28
N PRO A 302 9.76 27.71 10.18
CA PRO A 302 9.05 27.73 8.91
C PRO A 302 9.74 28.60 7.84
N LYS A 303 10.38 29.71 8.23
CA LYS A 303 11.04 30.62 7.30
C LYS A 303 12.24 29.94 6.63
N ALA A 304 13.05 29.22 7.40
CA ALA A 304 14.19 28.48 6.91
C ALA A 304 13.77 27.41 5.88
N PHE A 305 12.66 26.70 6.12
CA PHE A 305 12.13 25.73 5.14
C PHE A 305 11.50 26.40 3.92
N ALA A 306 10.70 27.46 4.11
CA ALA A 306 9.98 28.13 3.03
C ALA A 306 10.91 28.69 1.95
N TYR A 307 12.09 29.18 2.37
CA TYR A 307 13.09 29.80 1.49
C TYR A 307 14.36 28.96 1.31
N ALA A 308 14.34 27.69 1.70
CA ALA A 308 15.44 26.77 1.43
C ALA A 308 15.69 26.63 -0.08
N THR A 309 16.94 26.38 -0.48
CA THR A 309 17.25 26.01 -1.86
C THR A 309 16.63 24.64 -2.16
N PRO A 310 15.75 24.49 -3.18
CA PRO A 310 15.06 23.23 -3.43
C PRO A 310 16.01 22.04 -3.60
N GLY A 311 17.11 22.21 -4.36
CA GLY A 311 18.08 21.16 -4.60
C GLY A 311 18.82 20.71 -3.33
N GLU A 312 19.10 21.62 -2.41
CA GLU A 312 19.75 21.30 -1.13
C GLU A 312 18.79 20.55 -0.21
N LEU A 313 17.56 21.07 -0.05
CA LEU A 313 16.54 20.42 0.76
C LEU A 313 16.18 19.03 0.20
N GLU A 314 16.14 18.87 -1.13
CA GLU A 314 15.96 17.58 -1.79
C GLU A 314 17.04 16.57 -1.39
N GLN A 315 18.32 16.97 -1.32
CA GLN A 315 19.39 16.08 -0.86
C GLN A 315 19.26 15.77 0.63
N ASP A 316 18.96 16.78 1.45
CA ASP A 316 18.83 16.62 2.91
C ASP A 316 17.72 15.61 3.27
N ILE A 317 16.60 15.61 2.53
CA ILE A 317 15.47 14.69 2.78
C ILE A 317 15.43 13.48 1.83
N ARG A 318 16.39 13.34 0.91
CA ARG A 318 16.49 12.22 -0.05
C ARG A 318 16.32 10.84 0.60
N PRO A 319 16.89 10.55 1.79
CA PRO A 319 16.74 9.26 2.44
C PRO A 319 15.29 8.90 2.81
N THR A 320 14.38 9.88 2.84
CA THR A 320 12.96 9.64 3.17
C THR A 320 12.14 9.11 1.97
N GLY A 321 12.70 9.07 0.76
CA GLY A 321 12.00 8.65 -0.46
C GLY A 321 10.94 9.66 -0.90
N PHE A 322 10.54 9.65 -2.19
CA PHE A 322 9.63 10.64 -2.79
C PHE A 322 10.02 12.11 -2.51
N PHE A 323 11.33 12.36 -2.35
CA PHE A 323 11.88 13.58 -1.79
C PHE A 323 11.54 14.84 -2.61
N ARG A 324 11.35 14.74 -3.93
CA ARG A 324 10.91 15.89 -4.75
C ARG A 324 9.51 16.38 -4.38
N ASN A 325 8.55 15.45 -4.26
CA ASN A 325 7.18 15.78 -3.86
C ASN A 325 7.13 16.23 -2.40
N LYS A 326 7.93 15.61 -1.53
CA LYS A 326 8.05 16.02 -0.13
C LYS A 326 8.68 17.40 0.02
N THR A 327 9.70 17.73 -0.77
CA THR A 327 10.32 19.06 -0.80
C THR A 327 9.29 20.12 -1.15
N ARG A 328 8.54 19.91 -2.25
CA ARG A 328 7.45 20.82 -2.65
C ARG A 328 6.40 20.98 -1.54
N SER A 329 6.04 19.90 -0.88
CA SER A 329 5.05 19.89 0.20
C SER A 329 5.54 20.65 1.44
N VAL A 330 6.76 20.34 1.91
CA VAL A 330 7.37 20.96 3.09
C VAL A 330 7.59 22.45 2.88
N MET A 331 8.18 22.85 1.74
CA MET A 331 8.37 24.27 1.43
C MET A 331 7.03 24.99 1.28
N GLY A 332 6.06 24.37 0.59
CA GLY A 332 4.72 24.93 0.39
C GLY A 332 3.94 25.10 1.70
N ALA A 333 3.95 24.09 2.57
CA ALA A 333 3.36 24.15 3.90
C ALA A 333 4.01 25.24 4.75
N SER A 334 5.34 25.32 4.73
CA SER A 334 6.09 26.33 5.50
C SER A 334 5.79 27.75 5.01
N LYS A 335 5.69 27.95 3.70
CA LYS A 335 5.29 29.23 3.12
C LYS A 335 3.86 29.62 3.51
N ALA A 336 2.90 28.70 3.39
CA ALA A 336 1.52 28.95 3.80
C ALA A 336 1.39 29.27 5.29
N ILE A 337 2.16 28.59 6.16
CA ILE A 337 2.22 28.87 7.60
C ILE A 337 2.66 30.32 7.89
N ILE A 338 3.66 30.83 7.17
CA ILE A 338 4.13 32.20 7.35
C ILE A 338 3.10 33.20 6.83
N GLU A 339 2.63 32.99 5.60
CA GLU A 339 1.79 33.98 4.89
C GLU A 339 0.37 34.06 5.43
N GLN A 340 -0.20 32.94 5.87
CA GLN A 340 -1.62 32.84 6.21
C GLN A 340 -1.86 32.66 7.71
N PHE A 341 -0.87 32.15 8.45
CA PHE A 341 -1.05 31.72 9.85
C PHE A 341 -0.01 32.32 10.81
N GLY A 342 0.67 33.40 10.40
CA GLY A 342 1.58 34.16 11.26
C GLY A 342 2.77 33.34 11.80
N GLY A 343 3.20 32.32 11.06
CA GLY A 343 4.30 31.45 11.46
C GLY A 343 3.91 30.30 12.39
N GLN A 344 2.63 30.14 12.74
CA GLN A 344 2.15 29.06 13.60
C GLN A 344 1.40 27.99 12.82
N VAL A 345 1.57 26.72 13.20
CA VAL A 345 0.79 25.63 12.61
C VAL A 345 -0.67 25.75 13.06
N PRO A 346 -1.66 25.76 12.13
CA PRO A 346 -3.06 25.92 12.47
C PRO A 346 -3.59 24.85 13.43
N ARG A 347 -4.62 25.20 14.20
CA ARG A 347 -5.18 24.36 15.27
C ARG A 347 -6.58 23.81 14.96
N THR A 348 -7.10 24.06 13.76
CA THR A 348 -8.38 23.51 13.30
C THR A 348 -8.17 22.56 12.11
N MET A 349 -9.11 21.64 11.92
CA MET A 349 -9.07 20.69 10.80
C MET A 349 -9.21 21.41 9.46
N GLU A 350 -10.10 22.40 9.40
CA GLU A 350 -10.38 23.21 8.22
C GLU A 350 -9.14 23.96 7.74
N GLU A 351 -8.44 24.63 8.65
CA GLU A 351 -7.24 25.41 8.33
C GLU A 351 -6.04 24.52 8.02
N ILE A 352 -5.76 23.49 8.83
CA ILE A 352 -4.54 22.68 8.63
C ILE A 352 -4.60 21.88 7.32
N LEU A 353 -5.79 21.55 6.82
CA LEU A 353 -5.98 20.89 5.53
C LEU A 353 -5.69 21.79 4.32
N THR A 354 -5.57 23.11 4.51
CA THR A 354 -5.16 24.02 3.42
C THR A 354 -3.64 23.95 3.16
N LEU A 355 -2.87 23.39 4.09
CA LEU A 355 -1.42 23.27 3.97
C LEU A 355 -1.02 22.20 2.93
N PRO A 356 -0.15 22.54 1.96
CA PRO A 356 0.38 21.56 0.99
C PRO A 356 0.98 20.30 1.64
N GLY A 357 0.60 19.13 1.14
CA GLY A 357 1.06 17.84 1.66
C GLY A 357 0.38 17.37 2.94
N VAL A 358 -0.58 18.13 3.46
CA VAL A 358 -1.39 17.73 4.61
C VAL A 358 -2.70 17.13 4.14
N ALA A 359 -2.89 15.85 4.43
CA ALA A 359 -4.18 15.17 4.33
C ALA A 359 -4.78 14.95 5.72
N ARG A 360 -6.05 14.51 5.79
CA ARG A 360 -6.78 14.29 7.05
C ARG A 360 -6.03 13.47 8.09
N LYS A 361 -5.30 12.42 7.67
CA LYS A 361 -4.45 11.63 8.57
C LYS A 361 -3.35 12.48 9.20
N THR A 362 -2.61 13.24 8.39
CA THR A 362 -1.55 14.14 8.84
C THR A 362 -2.11 15.20 9.79
N ALA A 363 -3.27 15.78 9.45
CA ALA A 363 -3.98 16.73 10.30
C ALA A 363 -4.32 16.14 11.67
N ASN A 364 -4.95 14.96 11.72
CA ASN A 364 -5.27 14.27 12.98
C ASN A 364 -4.02 13.98 13.83
N VAL A 365 -2.90 13.59 13.20
CA VAL A 365 -1.62 13.36 13.91
C VAL A 365 -1.14 14.64 14.58
N VAL A 366 -1.09 15.75 13.83
CA VAL A 366 -0.56 17.03 14.33
C VAL A 366 -1.47 17.63 15.39
N LEU A 367 -2.78 17.72 15.12
CA LEU A 367 -3.76 18.27 16.07
C LEU A 367 -3.80 17.46 17.36
N GLY A 368 -3.81 16.14 17.27
CA GLY A 368 -3.84 15.26 18.42
C GLY A 368 -2.54 15.28 19.22
N THR A 369 -1.40 15.09 18.57
CA THR A 369 -0.12 14.90 19.27
C THR A 369 0.49 16.21 19.76
N ALA A 370 0.46 17.28 18.95
CA ALA A 370 1.10 18.54 19.34
C ALA A 370 0.18 19.46 20.15
N TYR A 371 -1.14 19.36 19.97
CA TYR A 371 -2.10 20.27 20.62
C TYR A 371 -3.10 19.59 21.55
N GLY A 372 -3.14 18.25 21.62
CA GLY A 372 -4.13 17.53 22.42
C GLY A 372 -5.56 17.62 21.86
N ILE A 373 -5.72 18.02 20.60
CA ILE A 373 -7.03 18.26 19.97
C ILE A 373 -7.46 16.99 19.23
N ALA A 374 -8.38 16.24 19.83
CA ALA A 374 -8.92 14.99 19.29
C ALA A 374 -9.93 15.24 18.16
N SER A 375 -9.45 15.59 16.95
CA SER A 375 -10.32 15.84 15.78
C SER A 375 -10.79 14.55 15.08
N GLY A 376 -10.13 13.43 15.36
CA GLY A 376 -10.44 12.11 14.80
C GLY A 376 -9.41 11.08 15.23
N VAL A 377 -9.73 9.80 15.02
CA VAL A 377 -8.80 8.70 15.29
C VAL A 377 -7.80 8.59 14.14
N VAL A 378 -6.51 8.61 14.43
CA VAL A 378 -5.48 8.42 13.40
C VAL A 378 -5.49 6.96 12.95
N VAL A 379 -5.84 6.72 11.69
CA VAL A 379 -5.82 5.39 11.08
C VAL A 379 -4.65 5.27 10.13
N ASP A 380 -3.62 4.53 10.55
CA ASP A 380 -2.53 4.08 9.70
C ASP A 380 -2.66 2.57 9.38
N THR A 381 -1.61 1.96 8.83
CA THR A 381 -1.61 0.53 8.49
C THR A 381 -1.69 -0.38 9.72
N HIS A 382 -1.23 0.07 10.89
CA HIS A 382 -1.35 -0.66 12.15
C HIS A 382 -2.77 -0.56 12.69
N VAL A 383 -3.29 0.66 12.84
CA VAL A 383 -4.65 0.89 13.35
C VAL A 383 -5.69 0.25 12.44
N LEU A 384 -5.54 0.35 11.11
CA LEU A 384 -6.42 -0.31 10.15
C LEU A 384 -6.45 -1.84 10.37
N ARG A 385 -5.26 -2.46 10.44
CA ARG A 385 -5.12 -3.91 10.64
C ARG A 385 -5.72 -4.35 11.97
N LEU A 386 -5.35 -3.66 13.06
CA LEU A 386 -5.75 -4.05 14.40
C LEU A 386 -7.23 -3.79 14.66
N SER A 387 -7.80 -2.72 14.11
CA SER A 387 -9.24 -2.47 14.19
C SER A 387 -10.05 -3.59 13.53
N ASN A 388 -9.55 -4.14 12.41
CA ASN A 388 -10.16 -5.30 11.77
C ASN A 388 -9.93 -6.60 12.56
N ARG A 389 -8.71 -6.86 13.04
CA ARG A 389 -8.41 -8.06 13.86
C ARG A 389 -9.20 -8.10 15.17
N LEU A 390 -9.41 -6.94 15.78
CA LEU A 390 -10.20 -6.77 17.00
C LEU A 390 -11.71 -6.67 16.70
N ASP A 391 -12.17 -6.83 15.46
CA ASP A 391 -13.59 -6.69 15.04
C ASP A 391 -14.23 -5.37 15.55
N LEU A 392 -13.41 -4.31 15.63
CA LEU A 392 -13.84 -2.94 15.93
C LEU A 392 -14.34 -2.23 14.68
N SER A 393 -13.88 -2.67 13.51
CA SER A 393 -14.38 -2.27 12.20
C SER A 393 -14.29 -3.44 11.22
N ARG A 394 -15.12 -3.41 10.17
CA ARG A 394 -15.06 -4.35 9.03
C ARG A 394 -14.80 -3.62 7.71
N ASN A 395 -14.41 -2.35 7.80
CA ASN A 395 -14.06 -1.52 6.65
C ASN A 395 -12.56 -1.66 6.34
N GLU A 396 -12.25 -1.59 5.04
CA GLU A 396 -10.87 -1.60 4.53
C GLU A 396 -10.38 -0.19 4.19
N ASP A 397 -11.30 0.78 4.11
CA ASP A 397 -11.01 2.19 3.87
C ASP A 397 -10.73 2.91 5.19
N ALA A 398 -9.58 3.58 5.28
CA ALA A 398 -9.14 4.24 6.51
C ALA A 398 -10.11 5.32 7.02
N LYS A 399 -10.80 6.05 6.13
CA LYS A 399 -11.77 7.08 6.53
C LYS A 399 -13.01 6.45 7.16
N LYS A 400 -13.48 5.32 6.63
CA LYS A 400 -14.60 4.58 7.21
C LYS A 400 -14.23 3.95 8.55
N VAL A 401 -13.00 3.44 8.68
CA VAL A 401 -12.50 2.91 9.94
C VAL A 401 -12.37 4.01 10.99
N GLU A 402 -11.88 5.19 10.63
CA GLU A 402 -11.86 6.37 11.52
C GLU A 402 -13.27 6.65 12.07
N GLN A 403 -14.28 6.67 11.21
CA GLN A 403 -15.68 6.91 11.62
C GLN A 403 -16.24 5.79 12.51
N ASP A 404 -15.97 4.52 12.19
CA ASP A 404 -16.38 3.40 13.05
C ASP A 404 -15.76 3.53 14.45
N LEU A 405 -14.47 3.85 14.52
CA LEU A 405 -13.74 4.02 15.77
C LEU A 405 -14.25 5.23 16.57
N MET A 406 -14.54 6.35 15.91
CA MET A 406 -15.13 7.53 16.57
C MET A 406 -16.50 7.25 17.20
N ASN A 407 -17.27 6.32 16.63
CA ASN A 407 -18.58 5.94 17.16
C ASN A 407 -18.52 4.99 18.38
N ILE A 408 -17.40 4.29 18.58
CA ILE A 408 -17.29 3.23 19.61
C ILE A 408 -16.27 3.54 20.71
N ILE A 409 -15.25 4.35 20.40
CA ILE A 409 -14.20 4.75 21.34
C ILE A 409 -14.59 6.10 21.96
N PRO A 410 -14.52 6.26 23.30
CA PRO A 410 -14.75 7.55 23.94
C PRO A 410 -13.85 8.65 23.37
N HIS A 411 -14.41 9.83 23.16
CA HIS A 411 -13.74 10.95 22.48
C HIS A 411 -12.39 11.32 23.10
N GLU A 412 -12.33 11.36 24.43
CA GLU A 412 -11.14 11.64 25.22
C GLU A 412 -10.00 10.61 25.02
N LYS A 413 -10.31 9.43 24.48
CA LYS A 413 -9.33 8.37 24.21
C LYS A 413 -8.85 8.31 22.77
N TRP A 414 -9.42 9.09 21.84
CA TRP A 414 -9.10 8.95 20.41
C TRP A 414 -7.61 9.07 20.08
N ILE A 415 -6.92 10.04 20.69
CA ILE A 415 -5.48 10.27 20.48
C ILE A 415 -4.68 9.08 21.04
N GLN A 416 -4.93 8.76 22.32
CA GLN A 416 -4.18 7.71 23.02
C GLN A 416 -4.40 6.34 22.38
N PHE A 417 -5.63 6.04 21.99
CA PHE A 417 -6.01 4.78 21.34
C PHE A 417 -5.21 4.53 20.05
N SER A 418 -5.04 5.56 19.21
CA SER A 418 -4.21 5.46 18.02
C SER A 418 -2.76 5.11 18.36
N HIS A 419 -2.14 5.81 19.31
CA HIS A 419 -0.75 5.55 19.72
C HIS A 419 -0.59 4.14 20.29
N GLN A 420 -1.51 3.71 21.16
CA GLN A 420 -1.51 2.38 21.76
C GLN A 420 -1.63 1.27 20.70
N LEU A 421 -2.54 1.42 19.73
CA LEU A 421 -2.67 0.44 18.64
C LEU A 421 -1.44 0.42 17.72
N ILE A 422 -0.85 1.58 17.43
CA ILE A 422 0.41 1.63 16.66
C ILE A 422 1.51 0.86 17.40
N TRP A 423 1.68 1.12 18.70
CA TRP A 423 2.66 0.44 19.52
C TRP A 423 2.42 -1.06 19.59
N HIS A 424 1.17 -1.47 19.83
CA HIS A 424 0.78 -2.87 19.87
C HIS A 424 1.02 -3.57 18.51
N GLY A 425 0.67 -2.89 17.42
CA GLY A 425 0.86 -3.40 16.07
C GLY A 425 2.34 -3.51 15.66
N ARG A 426 3.22 -2.72 16.28
CA ARG A 426 4.68 -2.79 16.05
C ARG A 426 5.36 -3.86 16.90
N ARG A 427 4.88 -4.10 18.13
CA ARG A 427 5.56 -4.93 19.13
C ARG A 427 5.00 -6.35 19.26
N ILE A 428 3.68 -6.53 19.09
CA ILE A 428 2.98 -7.80 19.34
C ILE A 428 2.20 -8.27 18.11
N CYS A 429 1.31 -7.41 17.60
CA CYS A 429 0.34 -7.78 16.57
C CYS A 429 0.89 -7.49 15.16
N HIS A 430 2.03 -8.09 14.82
CA HIS A 430 2.70 -7.93 13.51
C HIS A 430 1.80 -8.31 12.33
N ALA A 431 2.05 -7.73 11.15
CA ALA A 431 1.24 -8.01 9.96
C ALA A 431 1.25 -9.49 9.58
N ARG A 432 2.43 -10.12 9.62
CA ARG A 432 2.62 -11.56 9.43
C ARG A 432 3.04 -12.18 10.76
N LYS A 433 2.54 -13.37 11.05
CA LYS A 433 2.85 -14.14 12.28
C LYS A 433 2.76 -13.25 13.55
N PRO A 434 1.56 -12.74 13.91
CA PRO A 434 1.41 -12.01 15.17
C PRO A 434 1.91 -12.86 16.36
N LYS A 435 2.22 -12.24 17.49
CA LYS A 435 2.65 -12.96 18.70
C LYS A 435 1.43 -13.19 19.61
N CYS A 436 0.45 -13.98 19.16
CA CYS A 436 -0.83 -14.11 19.89
C CYS A 436 -0.66 -14.73 21.27
N ILE A 437 0.27 -15.66 21.46
CA ILE A 437 0.60 -16.25 22.77
C ILE A 437 1.09 -15.18 23.76
N GLU A 438 1.81 -14.15 23.28
CA GLU A 438 2.33 -13.05 24.09
C GLU A 438 1.31 -11.89 24.26
N CYS A 439 0.13 -11.98 23.63
CA CYS A 439 -0.80 -10.87 23.54
C CYS A 439 -1.75 -10.78 24.75
N ASN A 440 -1.67 -9.68 25.50
CA ASN A 440 -2.54 -9.43 26.66
C ASN A 440 -4.04 -9.23 26.33
N MET A 441 -4.39 -9.14 25.04
CA MET A 441 -5.75 -9.03 24.53
C MET A 441 -6.23 -10.28 23.78
N GLU A 442 -5.46 -11.39 23.80
CA GLU A 442 -5.76 -12.60 23.03
C GLU A 442 -7.20 -13.09 23.26
N SER A 443 -7.62 -13.20 24.52
CA SER A 443 -8.94 -13.70 24.92
C SER A 443 -10.10 -12.80 24.45
N LEU A 444 -9.81 -11.53 24.19
CA LEU A 444 -10.77 -10.56 23.64
C LEU A 444 -10.73 -10.51 22.12
N CYS A 445 -9.66 -10.99 21.48
CA CYS A 445 -9.43 -10.87 20.04
C CYS A 445 -10.24 -11.87 19.24
N TYR A 446 -10.88 -11.44 18.14
CA TYR A 446 -11.69 -12.28 17.26
C TYR A 446 -11.03 -12.56 15.90
N ALA A 447 -9.74 -12.24 15.78
CA ALA A 447 -8.97 -12.47 14.57
C ALA A 447 -8.95 -13.96 14.20
N LYS A 448 -9.13 -14.25 12.91
CA LYS A 448 -9.09 -15.63 12.38
C LYS A 448 -7.66 -16.11 12.12
N ASP A 449 -6.72 -15.18 11.97
CA ASP A 449 -5.31 -15.42 11.71
C ASP A 449 -4.46 -15.42 12.99
N LYS A 450 -5.07 -15.82 14.12
CA LYS A 450 -4.35 -16.02 15.38
C LYS A 450 -3.29 -17.12 15.24
N THR A 451 -2.19 -16.93 15.95
CA THR A 451 -1.02 -17.82 16.01
C THR A 451 -0.86 -18.31 17.44
N ILE A 452 -1.60 -19.37 17.76
CA ILE A 452 -1.61 -20.02 19.08
C ILE A 452 -1.04 -21.42 18.91
#